data_AF-A0A0B8T3P4-F1
#
_entry.id   AF-A0A0B8T3P4-F1
#
_cell.length_a   1.000
_cell.length_b   1.000
_cell.length_c   1.000
_cell.angle_alpha   90.00
_cell.angle_beta   90.00
_cell.angle_gamma   90.00
#
_symmetry.space_group_name_H-M   'P 1'
#
loop_
_entity.id
_entity.type
_entity.pdbx_description
1 polymer ?
#
loop_
_entity_poly.entity_id
_entity_poly.type
_entity_poly.pdbx_seq_one_letter_code
_entity_poly.pdbx_strand_id
1 'polypeptide(L)'
;MKKLILTGLSLMFALTLTFAQEGNPEDKAKAKVEKIAEKVMLTPEQKTAVYDIVLEHTKAKWALKSDTTIAKDVAEQQATTLMANADAKIIEQLTDQQKPLYGKYIEERDAKKKD
;
A
#
# COMPACT_ATOMS: atom_id res chain seq x y z
N MET A 1 10.53 31.48 -41.60
CA MET A 1 10.27 30.03 -41.75
C MET A 1 11.55 29.25 -41.53
N LYS A 2 11.45 28.09 -40.85
CA LYS A 2 12.44 27.00 -40.68
C LYS A 2 13.53 27.27 -39.62
N LYS A 3 13.80 26.44 -38.61
CA LYS A 3 13.27 25.14 -38.15
C LYS A 3 13.62 24.99 -36.66
N LEU A 4 12.66 24.45 -35.90
CA LEU A 4 12.84 23.77 -34.62
C LEU A 4 14.02 22.79 -34.67
N ILE A 5 14.91 22.81 -33.67
CA ILE A 5 15.40 21.60 -32.98
C ILE A 5 15.79 22.01 -31.55
N LEU A 6 14.87 21.86 -30.59
CA LEU A 6 15.20 21.80 -29.16
C LEU A 6 14.41 20.67 -28.50
N THR A 7 14.42 19.51 -29.14
CA THR A 7 13.89 18.26 -28.60
C THR A 7 15.08 17.35 -28.33
N GLY A 8 15.54 17.33 -27.09
CA GLY A 8 16.64 16.44 -26.70
C GLY A 8 16.82 16.20 -25.21
N LEU A 9 16.17 16.96 -24.32
CA LEU A 9 16.37 16.82 -22.88
C LEU A 9 15.11 16.79 -22.01
N SER A 10 13.91 16.76 -22.58
CA SER A 10 12.66 16.71 -21.78
C SER A 10 12.17 15.29 -21.48
N LEU A 11 12.72 14.25 -22.10
CA LEU A 11 12.19 12.89 -21.96
C LEU A 11 12.70 12.13 -20.72
N MET A 12 13.82 12.55 -20.12
CA MET A 12 14.37 11.90 -18.91
C MET A 12 13.76 12.41 -17.60
N PHE A 13 12.99 13.52 -17.62
CA PHE A 13 12.30 14.04 -16.44
C PHE A 13 10.86 13.51 -16.29
N ALA A 14 10.32 12.86 -17.32
CA ALA A 14 8.96 12.32 -17.28
C ALA A 14 8.83 11.06 -16.41
N LEU A 15 9.92 10.30 -16.21
CA LEU A 15 9.92 9.07 -15.41
C LEU A 15 10.10 9.31 -13.90
N THR A 16 10.57 10.48 -13.48
CA THR A 16 10.70 10.83 -12.05
C THR A 16 9.43 11.45 -11.47
N LEU A 17 8.59 12.05 -12.32
CA LEU A 17 7.34 12.71 -11.90
C LEU A 17 6.18 11.73 -11.64
N THR A 18 6.22 10.52 -12.22
CA THR A 18 5.19 9.49 -11.95
C THR A 18 5.23 9.00 -10.50
N PHE A 19 6.40 9.03 -9.85
CA PHE A 19 6.54 8.66 -8.45
C PHE A 19 5.96 9.70 -7.48
N ALA A 20 5.99 10.98 -7.85
CA ALA A 20 5.47 12.08 -7.02
C ALA A 20 3.93 12.15 -7.01
N GLN A 21 3.25 11.70 -8.07
CA GLN A 21 1.78 11.67 -8.13
C GLN A 21 1.17 10.55 -7.28
N GLU A 22 1.87 9.42 -7.13
CA GLU A 22 1.38 8.33 -6.29
C GLU A 22 1.84 8.45 -4.82
N GLY A 23 2.91 9.18 -4.50
CA GLY A 23 3.53 9.19 -3.17
C GLY A 23 4.37 7.93 -2.92
N ASN A 24 5.35 8.01 -2.00
CA ASN A 24 6.22 6.86 -1.71
C ASN A 24 5.49 5.80 -0.85
N PRO A 25 5.95 4.53 -0.86
CA PRO A 25 5.39 3.46 -0.04
C PRO A 25 5.40 3.74 1.47
N GLU A 26 6.41 4.45 1.95
CA GLU A 26 6.62 4.78 3.35
C GLU A 26 5.51 5.70 3.89
N ASP A 27 5.19 6.78 3.19
CA ASP A 27 4.14 7.74 3.54
C ASP A 27 2.76 7.08 3.49
N LYS A 28 2.53 6.22 2.49
CA LYS A 28 1.31 5.40 2.40
C LYS A 28 1.18 4.42 3.57
N ALA A 29 2.28 3.77 3.94
CA ALA A 29 2.29 2.84 5.06
C ALA A 29 2.01 3.57 6.37
N LYS A 30 2.64 4.72 6.58
CA LYS A 30 2.42 5.56 7.75
C LYS A 30 0.95 6.00 7.89
N ALA A 31 0.36 6.54 6.84
CA ALA A 31 -1.05 6.96 6.86
C ALA A 31 -2.01 5.78 7.14
N LYS A 32 -1.71 4.58 6.62
CA LYS A 32 -2.48 3.38 6.91
C LYS A 32 -2.36 2.96 8.37
N VAL A 33 -1.15 2.98 8.92
CA VAL A 33 -0.89 2.59 10.31
C VAL A 33 -1.55 3.58 11.26
N GLU A 34 -1.52 4.88 10.98
CA GLU A 34 -2.24 5.90 11.74
C GLU A 34 -3.74 5.58 11.79
N LYS A 35 -4.34 5.26 10.66
CA LYS A 35 -5.76 4.86 10.60
C LYS A 35 -6.05 3.57 11.37
N ILE A 36 -5.20 2.56 11.28
CA ILE A 36 -5.36 1.30 12.05
C ILE A 36 -5.20 1.60 13.54
N ALA A 37 -4.20 2.41 13.91
CA ALA A 37 -3.93 2.83 15.27
C ALA A 37 -5.12 3.54 15.92
N GLU A 38 -5.77 4.44 15.20
CA GLU A 38 -6.97 5.13 15.67
C GLU A 38 -8.15 4.16 15.85
N LYS A 39 -8.35 3.24 14.91
CA LYS A 39 -9.50 2.31 14.91
C LYS A 39 -9.37 1.16 15.91
N VAL A 40 -8.15 0.71 16.16
CA VAL A 40 -7.85 -0.49 16.96
C VAL A 40 -7.15 -0.14 18.27
N MET A 41 -6.83 1.14 18.49
CA MET A 41 -6.14 1.64 19.69
C MET A 41 -4.80 0.92 19.90
N LEU A 42 -3.94 0.93 18.87
CA LEU A 42 -2.61 0.31 18.94
C LEU A 42 -1.71 1.03 19.94
N THR A 43 -0.94 0.27 20.73
CA THR A 43 0.14 0.82 21.56
C THR A 43 1.32 1.29 20.70
N PRO A 44 2.23 2.13 21.22
CA PRO A 44 3.43 2.54 20.47
C PRO A 44 4.25 1.36 19.92
N GLU A 45 4.39 0.28 20.68
CA GLU A 45 5.12 -0.92 20.29
C GLU A 45 4.42 -1.65 19.15
N GLN A 46 3.09 -1.81 19.26
CA GLN A 46 2.27 -2.41 18.21
C GLN A 46 2.27 -1.57 16.94
N LYS A 47 2.29 -0.23 17.05
CA LYS A 47 2.38 0.67 15.88
C LYS A 47 3.64 0.41 15.07
N THR A 48 4.77 0.18 15.72
CA THR A 48 6.04 -0.14 15.04
C THR A 48 5.94 -1.48 14.30
N ALA A 49 5.50 -2.54 14.98
CA ALA A 49 5.35 -3.86 14.37
C ALA A 49 4.36 -3.85 13.19
N VAL A 50 3.21 -3.18 13.37
CA VAL A 50 2.20 -3.03 12.31
C VAL A 50 2.72 -2.16 11.16
N TYR A 51 3.55 -1.15 11.43
CA TYR A 51 4.18 -0.34 10.37
C TYR A 51 5.07 -1.17 9.47
N ASP A 52 5.94 -2.01 10.02
CA ASP A 52 6.83 -2.85 9.22
C ASP A 52 6.04 -3.81 8.31
N ILE A 53 4.97 -4.42 8.84
CA ILE A 53 4.07 -5.30 8.07
C ILE A 53 3.36 -4.53 6.95
N VAL A 54 2.81 -3.34 7.26
CA VAL A 54 2.10 -2.53 6.28
C VAL A 54 3.06 -1.99 5.20
N LEU A 55 4.29 -1.66 5.56
CA LEU A 55 5.33 -1.23 4.63
C LEU A 55 5.73 -2.36 3.69
N GLU A 56 5.99 -3.56 4.21
CA GLU A 56 6.29 -4.76 3.42
C GLU A 56 5.17 -5.01 2.39
N HIS A 57 3.91 -5.04 2.84
CA HIS A 57 2.75 -5.21 1.96
C HIS A 57 2.66 -4.09 0.90
N THR A 58 2.88 -2.83 1.29
CA THR A 58 2.77 -1.69 0.38
C THR A 58 3.84 -1.74 -0.70
N LYS A 59 5.09 -2.08 -0.33
CA LYS A 59 6.19 -2.28 -1.27
C LYS A 59 5.93 -3.45 -2.22
N ALA A 60 5.49 -4.59 -1.69
CA ALA A 60 5.16 -5.76 -2.51
C ALA A 60 4.03 -5.46 -3.51
N LYS A 61 2.97 -4.79 -3.07
CA LYS A 61 1.87 -4.38 -3.95
C LYS A 61 2.31 -3.37 -5.01
N TRP A 62 3.25 -2.50 -4.68
CA TRP A 62 3.77 -1.52 -5.63
C TRP A 62 4.65 -2.14 -6.70
N ALA A 63 5.53 -3.07 -6.30
CA ALA A 63 6.32 -3.88 -7.24
C ALA A 63 5.41 -4.67 -8.17
N LEU A 64 4.38 -5.32 -7.63
CA LEU A 64 3.40 -6.09 -8.40
C LEU A 64 2.62 -5.23 -9.41
N LYS A 65 2.25 -4.00 -9.06
CA LYS A 65 1.61 -3.06 -9.99
C LYS A 65 2.52 -2.58 -11.10
N SER A 66 3.83 -2.54 -10.83
CA SER A 66 4.83 -2.06 -11.77
C SER A 66 5.36 -3.18 -12.67
N ASP A 67 5.06 -4.43 -12.35
CA ASP A 67 5.45 -5.60 -13.12
C ASP A 67 4.52 -5.78 -14.34
N THR A 68 5.06 -5.49 -15.52
CA THR A 68 4.35 -5.60 -16.80
C THR A 68 4.41 -7.02 -17.39
N THR A 69 5.12 -7.95 -16.74
CA THR A 69 5.28 -9.33 -17.20
C THR A 69 4.18 -10.26 -16.68
N ILE A 70 3.44 -9.84 -15.66
CA ILE A 70 2.38 -10.60 -15.02
C ILE A 70 1.03 -10.19 -15.62
N ALA A 71 0.17 -11.18 -15.91
CA ALA A 71 -1.18 -10.91 -16.36
C ALA A 71 -1.99 -10.18 -15.27
N LYS A 72 -2.87 -9.27 -15.68
CA LYS A 72 -3.59 -8.36 -14.76
C LYS A 72 -4.39 -9.12 -13.70
N ASP A 73 -5.10 -10.17 -14.09
CA ASP A 73 -5.87 -11.04 -13.21
C ASP A 73 -4.99 -11.77 -12.19
N VAL A 74 -3.82 -12.26 -12.63
CA VAL A 74 -2.81 -12.87 -11.75
C VAL A 74 -2.26 -11.84 -10.75
N ALA A 75 -2.00 -10.60 -11.19
CA ALA A 75 -1.56 -9.52 -10.31
C ALA A 75 -2.66 -9.13 -9.29
N GLU A 76 -3.92 -9.11 -9.67
CA GLU A 76 -5.04 -8.85 -8.74
C GLU A 76 -5.19 -9.97 -7.69
N GLN A 77 -5.04 -11.23 -8.10
CA GLN A 77 -5.05 -12.37 -7.18
C GLN A 77 -3.88 -12.30 -6.20
N GLN A 78 -2.66 -12.06 -6.69
CA GLN A 78 -1.48 -11.90 -5.84
C GLN A 78 -1.63 -10.72 -4.88
N ALA A 79 -2.18 -9.60 -5.32
CA ALA A 79 -2.44 -8.45 -4.45
C ALA A 79 -3.44 -8.76 -3.33
N THR A 80 -4.43 -9.60 -3.61
CA THR A 80 -5.41 -10.08 -2.62
C THR A 80 -4.74 -10.97 -1.58
N THR A 81 -3.89 -11.91 -2.02
CA THR A 81 -3.11 -12.77 -1.13
C THR A 81 -2.13 -11.97 -0.26
N LEU A 82 -1.41 -11.00 -0.84
CA LEU A 82 -0.52 -10.11 -0.10
C LEU A 82 -1.26 -9.38 1.03
N MET A 83 -2.47 -8.90 0.74
CA MET A 83 -3.30 -8.23 1.73
C MET A 83 -3.77 -9.17 2.84
N ALA A 84 -4.27 -10.36 2.49
CA ALA A 84 -4.71 -11.35 3.48
C ALA A 84 -3.55 -11.77 4.41
N ASN A 85 -2.34 -11.96 3.86
CA ASN A 85 -1.15 -12.26 4.64
C ASN A 85 -0.77 -11.12 5.58
N ALA A 86 -0.85 -9.87 5.12
CA ALA A 86 -0.59 -8.70 5.96
C ALA A 86 -1.61 -8.60 7.11
N ASP A 87 -2.89 -8.82 6.81
CA ASP A 87 -3.96 -8.80 7.82
C ASP A 87 -3.73 -9.89 8.88
N ALA A 88 -3.36 -11.10 8.48
CA ALA A 88 -3.03 -12.20 9.39
C ALA A 88 -1.84 -11.84 10.30
N LYS A 89 -0.73 -11.36 9.72
CA LYS A 89 0.44 -10.88 10.48
C LYS A 89 0.07 -9.77 11.47
N ILE A 90 -0.83 -8.85 11.08
CA ILE A 90 -1.28 -7.76 11.97
C ILE A 90 -2.08 -8.35 13.14
N ILE A 91 -3.03 -9.26 12.89
CA ILE A 91 -3.84 -9.92 13.93
C ILE A 91 -2.97 -10.59 14.99
N GLU A 92 -1.83 -11.18 14.61
CA GLU A 92 -0.86 -11.78 15.53
C GLU A 92 -0.21 -10.75 16.48
N GLN A 93 -0.14 -9.48 16.08
CA GLN A 93 0.39 -8.40 16.93
C GLN A 93 -0.67 -7.79 17.88
N LEU A 94 -1.94 -8.20 17.74
CA LEU A 94 -3.05 -7.61 18.48
C LEU A 94 -3.40 -8.44 19.73
N THR A 95 -3.86 -7.74 20.76
CA THR A 95 -4.50 -8.37 21.92
C THR A 95 -5.87 -8.93 21.55
N ASP A 96 -6.39 -9.85 22.36
CA ASP A 96 -7.72 -10.43 22.13
C ASP A 96 -8.85 -9.38 22.14
N GLN A 97 -8.67 -8.28 22.87
CA GLN A 97 -9.61 -7.16 22.88
C GLN A 97 -9.55 -6.31 21.59
N GLN A 98 -8.40 -6.28 20.93
CA GLN A 98 -8.18 -5.50 19.71
C GLN A 98 -8.59 -6.25 18.44
N LYS A 99 -8.49 -7.59 18.42
CA LYS A 99 -8.84 -8.43 17.26
C LYS A 99 -10.27 -8.15 16.71
N PRO A 100 -11.32 -8.01 17.54
CA PRO A 100 -12.66 -7.68 17.03
C PRO A 100 -12.75 -6.28 16.38
N LEU A 101 -11.99 -5.30 16.89
CA LEU A 101 -11.94 -3.95 16.30
C LEU A 101 -11.27 -3.98 14.94
N TYR A 102 -10.20 -4.77 14.81
CA TYR A 102 -9.51 -4.95 13.55
C TYR A 102 -10.35 -5.74 12.53
N GLY A 103 -11.12 -6.75 12.99
CA GLY A 103 -12.10 -7.45 12.17
C GLY A 103 -13.12 -6.48 11.54
N LYS A 104 -13.70 -5.58 12.34
CA LYS A 104 -14.59 -4.52 11.83
C LYS A 104 -13.90 -3.59 10.83
N TYR A 105 -12.63 -3.22 11.09
CA TYR A 105 -11.86 -2.42 10.15
C TYR A 105 -11.67 -3.12 8.80
N ILE A 106 -11.41 -4.43 8.79
CA ILE A 106 -11.29 -5.24 7.56
C ILE A 106 -12.63 -5.24 6.80
N GLU A 107 -13.75 -5.48 7.49
CA GLU A 107 -15.08 -5.45 6.90
C GLU A 107 -15.40 -4.08 6.26
N GLU A 108 -15.17 -2.99 6.98
CA GLU A 108 -15.35 -1.62 6.48
C GLU A 108 -14.47 -1.33 5.24
N ARG A 109 -13.24 -1.85 5.24
CA ARG A 109 -12.29 -1.69 4.14
C ARG A 109 -12.73 -2.48 2.91
N ASP A 110 -13.21 -3.69 3.09
CA ASP A 110 -13.55 -4.59 1.98
C ASP A 110 -14.91 -4.28 1.37
N ALA A 111 -15.85 -3.73 2.16
CA ALA A 111 -17.08 -3.14 1.64
C ALA A 111 -16.78 -2.03 0.62
N LYS A 112 -15.84 -1.13 0.93
CA LYS A 112 -15.44 0.00 0.06
C LYS A 112 -14.75 -0.40 -1.25
N LYS A 113 -14.38 -1.66 -1.44
CA LYS A 113 -13.80 -2.15 -2.69
C LYS A 113 -14.84 -2.76 -3.63
N LYS A 114 -16.03 -3.06 -3.11
CA LYS A 114 -17.13 -3.67 -3.88
C LYS A 114 -18.05 -2.62 -4.51
N ASP A 115 -17.99 -1.38 -4.02
CA ASP A 115 -18.58 -0.18 -4.62
C ASP A 115 -17.62 0.45 -5.63
#